data_AF-A0A2I5SXW1-F1
#
_entry.id   AF-A0A2I5SXW1-F1
#
_cell.length_a   1.000
_cell.length_b   1.000
_cell.length_c   1.000
_cell.angle_alpha   90.00
_cell.angle_beta   90.00
_cell.angle_gamma   90.00
#
_symmetry.space_group_name_H-M   'P 1'
#
loop_
_entity.id
_entity.type
_entity.pdbx_description
1 polymer ?
#
loop_
_entity_poly.entity_id
_entity_poly.type
_entity_poly.pdbx_seq_one_letter_code
_entity_poly.pdbx_strand_id
1 'polypeptide(L)' 'MSMVKHKRGTLYTLDVHQEAELKALVNKSDEHIDYSDIPASGSEAWADATRGNFLPDPGIHAQ' A
#
# COMPACT_ATOMS: atom_id res chain seq x y z
N MET A 1 -22.07 18.56 7.84
CA MET A 1 -20.85 17.77 7.58
C MET A 1 -20.56 16.95 8.84
N SER A 2 -20.85 15.64 8.82
CA SER A 2 -20.60 14.76 9.97
C SER A 2 -19.24 14.09 9.78
N MET A 3 -18.35 14.22 10.76
CA MET A 3 -17.03 13.62 10.71
C MET A 3 -17.10 12.22 11.31
N VAL A 4 -17.12 11.20 10.46
CA VAL A 4 -17.11 9.79 10.89
C VAL A 4 -15.72 9.48 11.44
N LYS A 5 -15.60 9.35 12.76
CA LYS A 5 -14.38 8.85 13.40
C LYS A 5 -14.34 7.33 13.28
N HIS A 6 -13.56 6.82 12.34
CA HIS A 6 -13.26 5.39 12.30
C HIS A 6 -12.36 5.05 13.49
N LYS A 7 -12.74 4.02 14.25
CA LYS A 7 -11.83 3.45 15.26
C LYS A 7 -10.64 2.89 14.52
N ARG A 8 -9.45 3.36 14.88
CA ARG A 8 -8.19 2.78 14.42
C ARG A 8 -8.18 1.34 14.91
N GLY A 9 -8.24 0.39 13.98
CA GLY A 9 -8.33 -1.03 14.31
C GLY A 9 -7.16 -1.48 15.19
N THR A 10 -7.43 -2.40 16.11
CA THR A 10 -6.38 -3.07 16.90
C THR A 10 -5.38 -3.72 15.95
N LEU A 11 -4.10 -3.40 16.10
CA LEU A 11 -3.05 -4.08 15.35
C LEU A 11 -3.00 -5.54 15.83
N TYR A 12 -3.12 -6.49 14.91
CA TYR A 12 -2.94 -7.90 15.22
C TYR A 12 -1.49 -8.13 15.67
N THR A 13 -1.30 -8.66 16.87
CA THR A 13 0.00 -9.18 17.31
C THR A 13 0.24 -10.49 16.57
N LEU A 14 1.33 -10.54 15.79
CA LEU A 14 1.71 -11.76 15.08
C LEU A 14 2.11 -12.84 16.09
N ASP A 15 1.60 -14.05 15.89
CA ASP A 15 2.06 -15.21 16.64
C ASP A 15 3.37 -15.78 16.04
N VAL A 16 4.06 -16.62 16.82
CA VAL A 16 5.35 -17.22 16.41
C VAL A 16 5.24 -18.08 15.14
N HIS A 17 4.08 -18.70 14.91
CA HIS A 17 3.80 -19.49 13.72
C HIS A 17 3.62 -18.61 12.48
N GLN A 18 2.85 -17.53 12.60
CA GLN A 18 2.67 -16.52 11.55
C GLN A 18 3.99 -15.85 11.17
N GLU A 19 4.85 -15.54 12.15
CA GLU A 19 6.18 -15.01 11.89
C GLU A 19 7.06 -16.02 11.13
N ALA A 20 6.98 -17.31 11.45
CA ALA A 20 7.71 -18.36 10.76
C ALA A 20 7.22 -18.55 9.31
N GLU A 21 5.91 -18.52 9.09
CA GLU A 21 5.30 -18.55 7.76
C GLU A 21 5.77 -17.36 6.91
N LEU A 22 5.71 -16.13 7.46
CA LEU A 22 6.19 -14.93 6.78
C LEU A 22 7.68 -15.03 6.42
N LYS A 23 8.52 -15.54 7.32
CA LYS A 23 9.95 -15.77 7.04
C LYS A 23 10.17 -16.83 5.97
N ALA A 24 9.33 -17.86 5.90
CA ALA A 24 9.40 -18.84 4.83
C ALA A 24 8.98 -18.24 3.48
N LEU A 25 8.05 -17.29 3.46
CA LEU A 25 7.64 -16.56 2.27
C LEU A 25 8.72 -15.58 1.76
N VAL A 26 9.52 -14.99 2.64
CA VAL A 26 10.62 -14.06 2.26
C VAL A 26 11.61 -14.67 1.27
N ASN A 27 11.86 -15.98 1.36
CA ASN A 27 12.80 -16.67 0.48
C ASN A 27 12.18 -17.13 -0.84
N LYS A 28 10.87 -16.92 -1.05
CA LYS A 28 10.22 -17.27 -2.31
C LYS A 28 10.46 -16.15 -3.33
N SER A 29 10.83 -16.54 -4.56
CA SER A 29 10.98 -15.59 -5.66
C SER A 29 9.61 -15.03 -6.05
N ASP A 30 9.57 -13.73 -6.36
CA ASP A 30 8.41 -13.01 -6.87
C ASP A 30 7.86 -13.63 -8.16
N GLU A 31 8.74 -14.28 -8.94
CA GLU A 31 8.39 -14.99 -10.17
C GLU A 31 7.42 -16.17 -9.96
N HIS A 32 7.30 -16.67 -8.73
CA HIS A 32 6.37 -17.74 -8.38
C HIS A 32 5.01 -17.20 -7.90
N ILE A 33 4.86 -15.87 -7.81
CA ILE A 33 3.59 -15.24 -7.45
C ILE A 33 2.74 -15.11 -8.71
N ASP A 34 1.53 -15.66 -8.66
CA ASP A 34 0.59 -15.56 -9.76
C ASP A 34 -0.11 -14.21 -9.73
N TYR A 35 0.22 -13.37 -10.72
CA TYR A 35 -0.39 -12.07 -10.93
C TYR A 35 -1.46 -12.08 -12.03
N SER A 36 -1.88 -13.24 -12.55
CA SER A 36 -2.84 -13.31 -13.67
C SER A 36 -4.19 -12.67 -13.37
N ASP A 37 -4.61 -12.71 -12.10
CA ASP A 37 -5.88 -12.16 -11.64
C ASP A 37 -5.84 -10.63 -11.48
N ILE A 38 -4.65 -10.03 -11.47
CA ILE A 38 -4.49 -8.58 -11.37
C ILE A 38 -4.35 -8.03 -12.78
N PRO A 39 -5.28 -7.17 -13.23
CA PRO A 39 -5.13 -6.52 -14.52
C PRO A 39 -3.84 -5.68 -14.52
N ALA A 40 -3.09 -5.74 -15.63
CA ALA A 40 -1.89 -4.94 -15.79
C ALA A 40 -2.21 -3.46 -15.54
N SER A 41 -1.63 -2.89 -14.48
CA SER A 41 -1.81 -1.49 -14.13
C SER A 41 -0.89 -0.63 -15.01
N GLY A 42 -1.38 -0.27 -16.20
CA GLY A 42 -0.73 0.71 -17.07
C GLY A 42 -0.96 2.15 -16.59
N SER A 43 -0.18 3.09 -17.13
CA SER A 43 -0.41 4.53 -16.91
C SER A 43 -1.78 5.00 -17.39
N GLU A 44 -2.40 4.28 -18.33
CA GLU A 44 -3.75 4.53 -18.83
C GLU A 44 -4.82 4.49 -17.73
N ALA A 45 -4.66 3.62 -16.72
CA ALA A 45 -5.56 3.58 -15.56
C ALA A 45 -5.50 4.87 -14.72
N TRP A 46 -4.48 5.71 -14.93
CA TRP A 46 -4.26 6.98 -14.26
C TRP A 46 -4.34 8.16 -15.23
N ALA A 47 -4.84 7.97 -16.46
CA ALA A 47 -4.88 9.02 -17.48
C ALA A 47 -5.66 10.26 -17.02
N ASP A 48 -6.77 10.03 -16.32
CA ASP A 48 -7.62 11.09 -15.75
C ASP A 48 -7.23 11.45 -14.30
N ALA A 49 -6.16 10.87 -13.77
CA ALA A 49 -5.72 11.14 -12.42
C ALA A 49 -5.15 12.55 -12.32
N THR A 50 -5.93 13.46 -11.75
CA THR A 50 -5.43 14.80 -11.42
C THR A 50 -4.53 14.73 -10.20
N ARG A 51 -3.37 15.40 -10.26
CA ARG A 51 -2.53 15.62 -9.08
C ARG A 51 -3.39 16.23 -7.97
N GLY A 52 -3.48 15.54 -6.83
CA GLY A 52 -4.20 16.06 -5.68
C GLY A 52 -3.61 17.40 -5.22
N ASN A 53 -4.45 18.27 -4.67
CA ASN A 53 -4.05 19.51 -4.02
C ASN A 53 -3.39 19.21 -2.67
N PHE A 54 -2.31 18.42 -2.69
CA PHE A 54 -1.44 18.29 -1.54
C PHE A 54 -0.84 19.66 -1.30
N LEU A 55 -1.08 20.21 -0.11
CA LEU A 55 -0.41 21.41 0.33
C LEU A 55 1.09 21.18 0.11
N PRO A 56 1.82 22.10 -0.55
CA PRO A 56 3.26 22.01 -0.59
C PRO A 56 3.74 21.90 0.85
N ASP A 57 4.59 20.92 1.13
CA ASP A 57 5.27 20.82 2.41
C ASP A 57 5.91 22.19 2.67
N PRO A 58 5.57 22.88 3.78
CA PRO A 58 6.12 24.21 4.08
C PRO A 58 7.65 24.20 4.24
N GLY A 59 8.31 23.04 4.18
CA GLY A 59 9.77 22.88 4.30
C GLY A 59 10.58 22.80 3.00
N ILE A 60 9.99 22.61 1.81
CA ILE A 60 10.78 22.48 0.57
C ILE A 60 10.77 23.82 -0.20
N HIS A 61 11.64 24.74 0.22
CA HIS A 61 12.12 25.78 -0.67
C HIS A 61 12.94 25.10 -1.78
N ALA A 62 12.45 25.17 -3.01
CA ALA A 62 13.26 24.86 -4.18
C ALA A 62 14.46 25.84 -4.21
N GLN A 63 15.68 25.30 -4.18
CA GLN A 63 16.88 25.98 -4.68
C GLN A 63 17.03 25.67 -6.17
#